data_AF-A0A7K7SD75-F1
#
_entry.id   AF-A0A7K7SD75-F1
#
_cell.length_a   1.000
_cell.length_b   1.000
_cell.length_c   1.000
_cell.angle_alpha   90.00
_cell.angle_beta   90.00
_cell.angle_gamma   90.00
#
_symmetry.space_group_name_H-M   'P 1'
#
loop_
_entity.id
_entity.type
_entity.pdbx_description
1 polymer ?
#
loop_
_entity_poly.entity_id
_entity_poly.type
_entity_poly.pdbx_seq_one_letter_code
_entity_poly.pdbx_strand_id
1 'polypeptide(L)'
;MALLTHLLACAFGMGSWVAINGLWVEVPLLVTVLPEQWYLPSYITIIIQMANVGPLFVTLMNRFRPGLLKEVAVIYVIVSVGVVACLLLAFLWNHTSLIAGTSYSIPFLILTFFLALVDCTSSVTFLPFMMQLQPQYTNTFFIGEGLSGLIPSLIALGQGSGISSCTNVSYEVNITTGNETVEGTIFHLETRYLPPNFSTLIFFLLMTAMMLTCLLAFFFLTRQPKVWELSQQHLFPSNIVLNSFDQILDEGADSHLSRGCSCPKDPKGPGDILPQKVSYSLTQLTLIYLLIAWVSTLTNGVLPSVQSYSCLPYGHTTYHLAATLSSMANPLACIVAMFLPSKSLTLMVLLTMAGTGFGAYNMAIAVMSPCPLLQQSQWGNVIIVLSWVLFTGTLSYMKVMAGVILRSRSRSALVWYGVLEQLGSLLGALLMFPLVNVYGLFKSADYCSLQCPA
;
A
#
# COMPACT_ATOMS: atom_id res chain seq x y z
N MET A 1 23.73 -10.96 20.89
CA MET A 1 23.97 -10.74 19.44
C MET A 1 22.77 -11.10 18.57
N ALA A 2 22.15 -12.29 18.73
CA ALA A 2 20.99 -12.69 17.91
C ALA A 2 19.76 -11.78 18.08
N LEU A 3 19.36 -11.45 19.32
CA LEU A 3 18.23 -10.56 19.59
C LEU A 3 18.41 -9.16 18.97
N LEU A 4 19.60 -8.58 19.09
CA LEU A 4 19.92 -7.29 18.49
C LEU A 4 19.75 -7.33 16.97
N THR A 5 20.21 -8.40 16.31
CA THR A 5 20.07 -8.56 14.85
C THR A 5 18.60 -8.72 14.43
N HIS A 6 17.78 -9.40 15.24
CA HIS A 6 16.33 -9.43 15.04
C HIS A 6 15.70 -8.03 15.17
N LEU A 7 16.05 -7.25 16.20
CA LEU A 7 15.55 -5.89 16.37
C LEU A 7 15.95 -4.99 15.20
N LEU A 8 17.20 -5.08 14.73
CA LEU A 8 17.67 -4.33 13.57
C LEU A 8 16.95 -4.77 12.29
N ALA A 9 16.76 -6.07 12.06
CA ALA A 9 16.01 -6.58 10.91
C ALA A 9 14.53 -6.11 10.93
N CYS A 10 13.91 -6.07 12.11
CA CYS A 10 12.56 -5.56 12.29
C CYS A 10 12.48 -4.06 11.97
N ALA A 11 13.39 -3.26 12.53
CA ALA A 11 13.46 -1.82 12.26
C ALA A 11 13.74 -1.51 10.78
N PHE A 12 14.59 -2.30 10.13
CA PHE A 12 14.87 -2.19 8.71
C PHE A 12 13.64 -2.55 7.86
N GLY A 13 12.94 -3.64 8.20
CA GLY A 13 11.69 -4.02 7.55
C GLY A 13 10.59 -2.98 7.71
N MET A 14 10.48 -2.37 8.88
CA MET A 14 9.51 -1.30 9.14
C MET A 14 9.68 -0.12 8.19
N GLY A 15 10.92 0.30 7.92
CA GLY A 15 11.19 1.41 7.01
C GLY A 15 10.90 1.14 5.53
N SER A 16 10.38 -0.04 5.15
CA SER A 16 10.07 -0.36 3.75
C SER A 16 8.81 0.32 3.24
N TRP A 17 7.78 0.48 4.08
CA TRP A 17 6.46 1.02 3.71
C TRP A 17 5.93 2.05 4.70
N VAL A 18 6.73 2.41 5.71
CA VAL A 18 6.27 3.29 6.79
C VAL A 18 5.84 4.64 6.22
N ALA A 19 6.57 5.20 5.25
CA ALA A 19 6.32 6.55 4.78
C ALA A 19 4.93 6.70 4.13
N ILE A 20 4.58 5.86 3.15
CA ILE A 20 3.29 5.90 2.48
C ILE A 20 2.16 5.41 3.39
N ASN A 21 2.38 4.38 4.21
CA ASN A 21 1.36 3.95 5.17
C ASN A 21 1.04 5.05 6.19
N GLY A 22 2.06 5.75 6.68
CA GLY A 22 1.91 6.89 7.59
C GLY A 22 1.26 8.10 6.93
N LEU A 23 1.65 8.41 5.69
CA LEU A 23 0.98 9.46 4.91
C LEU A 23 -0.51 9.15 4.75
N TRP A 24 -0.85 7.90 4.40
CA TRP A 24 -2.23 7.48 4.12
C TRP A 24 -3.15 7.63 5.32
N VAL A 25 -2.69 7.28 6.52
CA VAL A 25 -3.49 7.43 7.75
C VAL A 25 -3.69 8.87 8.18
N GLU A 26 -2.88 9.80 7.68
CA GLU A 26 -3.02 11.25 7.91
C GLU A 26 -3.87 11.98 6.87
N VAL A 27 -4.17 11.33 5.73
CA VAL A 27 -5.03 11.92 4.69
C VAL A 27 -6.34 12.48 5.23
N PRO A 28 -7.06 11.82 6.17
CA PRO A 28 -8.29 12.37 6.75
C PRO A 28 -8.13 13.75 7.39
N LEU A 29 -6.96 14.06 7.96
CA LEU A 29 -6.64 15.37 8.53
C LEU A 29 -6.19 16.33 7.41
N LEU A 30 -5.30 15.87 6.52
CA LEU A 30 -4.75 16.68 5.42
C LEU A 30 -5.81 17.20 4.46
N VAL A 31 -6.84 16.39 4.18
CA VAL A 31 -7.98 16.77 3.32
C VAL A 31 -8.65 18.06 3.81
N THR A 32 -8.65 18.35 5.12
CA THR A 32 -9.29 19.56 5.65
C THR A 32 -8.50 20.85 5.38
N VAL A 33 -7.20 20.74 5.11
CA VAL A 33 -6.29 21.89 5.01
C VAL A 33 -5.77 22.08 3.58
N LEU A 34 -5.45 20.98 2.88
CA LEU A 34 -4.86 21.04 1.55
C LEU A 34 -5.89 21.45 0.49
N PRO A 35 -5.49 22.24 -0.52
CA PRO A 35 -6.41 22.76 -1.51
C PRO A 35 -7.04 21.67 -2.39
N GLU A 36 -6.42 20.50 -2.53
CA GLU A 36 -6.97 19.36 -3.24
C GLU A 36 -8.21 18.76 -2.56
N GLN A 37 -8.39 18.97 -1.26
CA GLN A 37 -9.57 18.53 -0.51
C GLN A 37 -9.92 17.05 -0.81
N TRP A 38 -11.16 16.75 -1.20
CA TRP A 38 -11.65 15.39 -1.44
C TRP A 38 -10.96 14.69 -2.62
N TYR A 39 -10.26 15.43 -3.49
CA TYR A 39 -9.46 14.90 -4.58
C TYR A 39 -8.12 14.32 -4.11
N LEU A 40 -7.63 14.72 -2.93
CA LEU A 40 -6.31 14.38 -2.42
C LEU A 40 -5.97 12.87 -2.48
N PRO A 41 -6.85 11.93 -2.09
CA PRO A 41 -6.55 10.49 -2.18
C PRO A 41 -6.27 10.03 -3.62
N SER A 42 -6.96 10.60 -4.61
CA SER A 42 -6.75 10.25 -6.02
C SER A 42 -5.40 10.77 -6.55
N TYR A 43 -4.97 11.96 -6.11
CA TYR A 43 -3.63 12.49 -6.40
C TYR A 43 -2.53 11.62 -5.80
N ILE A 44 -2.66 11.26 -4.51
CA ILE A 44 -1.69 10.39 -3.84
C ILE A 44 -1.63 9.02 -4.56
N THR A 45 -2.78 8.46 -4.94
CA THR A 45 -2.86 7.17 -5.62
C THR A 45 -2.11 7.19 -6.95
N ILE A 46 -2.34 8.17 -7.83
CA ILE A 46 -1.63 8.24 -9.11
C ILE A 46 -0.13 8.50 -8.92
N ILE A 47 0.25 9.29 -7.92
CA ILE A 47 1.65 9.57 -7.59
C ILE A 47 2.37 8.29 -7.15
N ILE A 48 1.74 7.47 -6.31
CA ILE A 48 2.28 6.16 -5.92
C ILE A 48 2.50 5.28 -7.15
N GLN A 49 1.54 5.27 -8.09
CA GLN A 49 1.70 4.48 -9.30
C GLN A 49 2.82 4.98 -10.22
N MET A 50 3.05 6.30 -10.29
CA MET A 50 4.20 6.86 -11.03
C MET A 50 5.55 6.49 -10.38
N ALA A 51 5.59 6.37 -9.06
CA ALA A 51 6.79 6.00 -8.32
C ALA A 51 7.27 4.55 -8.58
N ASN A 52 6.44 3.69 -9.19
CA ASN A 52 6.85 2.38 -9.67
C ASN A 52 7.97 2.40 -10.72
N VAL A 53 8.32 3.58 -11.24
CA VAL A 53 9.55 3.80 -12.01
C VAL A 53 10.80 3.35 -11.25
N GLY A 54 10.83 3.44 -9.92
CA GLY A 54 11.95 3.02 -9.08
C GLY A 54 12.24 1.52 -9.15
N PRO A 55 11.29 0.64 -8.79
CA PRO A 55 11.41 -0.81 -8.97
C PRO A 55 11.74 -1.23 -10.40
N LEU A 56 11.11 -0.57 -11.38
CA LEU A 56 11.36 -0.83 -12.80
C LEU A 56 12.81 -0.51 -13.17
N PHE A 57 13.33 0.63 -12.72
CA PHE A 57 14.72 1.04 -12.92
C PHE A 57 15.70 0.02 -12.32
N VAL A 58 15.52 -0.37 -11.05
CA VAL A 58 16.38 -1.37 -10.38
C VAL A 58 16.35 -2.70 -11.14
N THR A 59 15.17 -3.14 -11.57
CA THR A 59 14.99 -4.41 -12.29
C THR A 59 15.67 -4.37 -13.67
N LEU A 60 15.50 -3.29 -14.43
CA LEU A 60 16.13 -3.09 -15.73
C LEU A 60 17.65 -3.02 -15.63
N MET A 61 18.18 -2.30 -14.64
CA MET A 61 19.61 -2.20 -14.42
C MET A 61 20.23 -3.54 -14.03
N ASN A 62 19.58 -4.31 -13.16
CA ASN A 62 20.03 -5.67 -12.84
C ASN A 62 19.98 -6.61 -14.06
N ARG A 63 19.06 -6.38 -15.01
CA ARG A 63 18.95 -7.16 -16.26
C ARG A 63 20.02 -6.78 -17.30
N PHE A 64 20.24 -5.49 -17.53
CA PHE A 64 21.12 -5.02 -18.60
C PHE A 64 22.58 -4.78 -18.18
N ARG A 65 22.82 -4.52 -16.89
CA ARG A 65 24.15 -4.23 -16.33
C ARG A 65 24.32 -4.93 -14.98
N PRO A 66 24.37 -6.27 -14.95
CA PRO A 66 24.52 -7.02 -13.70
C PRO A 66 25.80 -6.60 -12.97
N GLY A 67 25.69 -6.29 -11.68
CA GLY A 67 26.81 -5.89 -10.82
C GLY A 67 27.15 -4.39 -10.80
N LEU A 68 26.56 -3.57 -11.68
CA LEU A 68 26.76 -2.11 -11.65
C LEU A 68 26.13 -1.48 -10.41
N LEU A 69 24.91 -1.91 -10.07
CA LEU A 69 24.21 -1.47 -8.88
C LEU A 69 24.68 -2.28 -7.67
N LYS A 70 25.48 -1.65 -6.82
CA LYS A 70 25.79 -2.21 -5.49
C LYS A 70 24.54 -2.08 -4.62
N GLU A 71 23.93 -3.21 -4.27
CA GLU A 71 22.69 -3.27 -3.46
C GLU A 71 22.77 -2.37 -2.22
N VAL A 72 23.89 -2.45 -1.49
CA VAL A 72 24.11 -1.64 -0.27
C VAL A 72 24.10 -0.14 -0.56
N ALA A 73 24.71 0.29 -1.67
CA ALA A 73 24.73 1.70 -2.05
C ALA A 73 23.33 2.19 -2.44
N VAL A 74 22.58 1.38 -3.18
CA VAL A 74 21.19 1.69 -3.55
C VAL A 74 20.32 1.87 -2.30
N ILE A 75 20.43 0.95 -1.33
CA ILE A 75 19.67 1.04 -0.07
C ILE A 75 20.02 2.32 0.70
N TYR A 76 21.31 2.65 0.85
CA TYR A 76 21.69 3.90 1.51
C TYR A 76 21.11 5.14 0.82
N VAL A 77 21.13 5.17 -0.52
CA VAL A 77 20.58 6.29 -1.30
C VAL A 77 19.08 6.42 -1.07
N ILE A 78 18.31 5.34 -1.28
CA ILE A 78 16.84 5.42 -1.16
C ILE A 78 16.40 5.72 0.26
N VAL A 79 17.01 5.11 1.29
CA VAL A 79 16.63 5.39 2.69
C VAL A 79 17.00 6.82 3.07
N SER A 80 18.14 7.34 2.62
CA SER A 80 18.52 8.73 2.86
C SER A 80 17.55 9.71 2.19
N VAL A 81 17.13 9.42 0.96
CA VAL A 81 16.07 10.19 0.28
C VAL A 81 14.78 10.15 1.09
N GLY A 82 14.39 8.99 1.62
CA GLY A 82 13.19 8.84 2.43
C GLY A 82 13.24 9.65 3.73
N VAL A 83 14.39 9.64 4.44
CA VAL A 83 14.61 10.48 5.63
C VAL A 83 14.47 11.96 5.29
N VAL A 84 15.15 12.43 4.25
CA VAL A 84 15.12 13.84 3.84
C VAL A 84 13.71 14.23 3.40
N ALA A 85 13.03 13.39 2.61
CA ALA A 85 11.67 13.65 2.16
C ALA A 85 10.67 13.69 3.32
N CYS A 86 10.73 12.77 4.28
CA CYS A 86 9.89 12.81 5.49
C CYS A 86 10.14 14.07 6.32
N LEU A 87 11.42 14.45 6.50
CA LEU A 87 11.77 15.64 7.26
C LEU A 87 11.24 16.91 6.59
N LEU A 88 11.46 17.04 5.28
CA LEU A 88 10.96 18.17 4.50
C LEU A 88 9.42 18.20 4.51
N LEU A 89 8.77 17.04 4.42
CA LEU A 89 7.32 16.94 4.45
C LEU A 89 6.75 17.48 5.77
N ALA A 90 7.43 17.23 6.90
CA ALA A 90 7.00 17.75 8.19
C ALA A 90 6.83 19.28 8.20
N PHE A 91 7.69 20.01 7.49
CA PHE A 91 7.64 21.48 7.43
C PHE A 91 6.89 22.02 6.21
N LEU A 92 6.88 21.29 5.09
CA LEU A 92 6.40 21.78 3.80
C LEU A 92 5.00 21.29 3.40
N TRP A 93 4.38 20.41 4.17
CA TRP A 93 3.10 19.79 3.79
C TRP A 93 1.97 20.80 3.54
N ASN A 94 1.89 21.89 4.31
CA ASN A 94 0.82 22.89 4.20
C ASN A 94 1.14 24.06 3.25
N HIS A 95 2.31 24.05 2.62
CA HIS A 95 2.69 25.10 1.67
C HIS A 95 1.96 24.88 0.33
N THR A 96 1.33 25.96 -0.16
CA THR A 96 0.59 25.95 -1.42
C THR A 96 1.28 26.79 -2.48
N SER A 97 1.04 26.45 -3.74
CA SER A 97 1.53 27.16 -4.92
C SER A 97 0.41 27.29 -5.93
N LEU A 98 0.35 28.42 -6.63
CA LEU A 98 -0.72 28.72 -7.57
C LEU A 98 -0.30 28.30 -8.99
N ILE A 99 -1.06 27.41 -9.61
CA ILE A 99 -0.86 26.96 -10.99
C ILE A 99 -2.14 27.26 -11.77
N ALA A 100 -2.02 28.01 -12.86
CA ALA A 100 -3.16 28.32 -13.74
C ALA A 100 -4.42 28.87 -13.01
N GLY A 101 -4.23 29.62 -11.91
CA GLY A 101 -5.32 30.20 -11.13
C GLY A 101 -5.86 29.32 -10.00
N THR A 102 -5.46 28.05 -9.92
CA THR A 102 -5.85 27.13 -8.85
C THR A 102 -4.68 26.85 -7.91
N SER A 103 -4.97 26.80 -6.60
CA SER A 103 -3.96 26.50 -5.57
C SER A 103 -3.75 24.99 -5.48
N TYR A 104 -2.50 24.56 -5.40
CA TYR A 104 -2.10 23.17 -5.21
C TYR A 104 -1.03 23.06 -4.13
N SER A 105 -1.01 21.94 -3.40
CA SER A 105 0.04 21.59 -2.43
C SER A 105 1.25 20.95 -3.13
N ILE A 106 1.86 21.67 -4.07
CA ILE A 106 2.96 21.15 -4.90
C ILE A 106 4.12 20.56 -4.09
N PRO A 107 4.61 21.21 -3.01
CA PRO A 107 5.65 20.61 -2.17
C PRO A 107 5.22 19.27 -1.59
N PHE A 108 3.98 19.16 -1.09
CA PHE A 108 3.41 17.92 -0.58
C PHE A 108 3.41 16.84 -1.66
N LEU A 109 2.85 17.12 -2.85
CA LEU A 109 2.74 16.14 -3.94
C LEU A 109 4.12 15.63 -4.42
N ILE A 110 5.10 16.52 -4.54
CA ILE A 110 6.49 16.15 -4.92
C ILE A 110 7.14 15.29 -3.83
N LEU A 111 6.98 15.65 -2.56
CA LEU A 111 7.54 14.88 -1.45
C LEU A 111 6.86 13.51 -1.34
N THR A 112 5.53 13.42 -1.54
CA THR A 112 4.79 12.16 -1.66
C THR A 112 5.35 11.29 -2.78
N PHE A 113 5.73 11.84 -3.93
CA PHE A 113 6.37 11.08 -5.00
C PHE A 113 7.70 10.46 -4.53
N PHE A 114 8.55 11.23 -3.84
CA PHE A 114 9.82 10.69 -3.32
C PHE A 114 9.60 9.63 -2.24
N LEU A 115 8.63 9.82 -1.35
CA LEU A 115 8.27 8.80 -0.35
C LEU A 115 7.77 7.52 -1.01
N ALA A 116 6.88 7.64 -2.01
CA ALA A 116 6.41 6.49 -2.76
C ALA A 116 7.55 5.81 -3.55
N LEU A 117 8.48 6.59 -4.11
CA LEU A 117 9.64 6.05 -4.83
C LEU A 117 10.50 5.20 -3.90
N VAL A 118 10.73 5.66 -2.68
CA VAL A 118 11.47 4.93 -1.65
C VAL A 118 10.74 3.65 -1.28
N ASP A 119 9.43 3.73 -0.98
CA ASP A 119 8.66 2.58 -0.50
C ASP A 119 8.48 1.50 -1.57
N CYS A 120 8.17 1.90 -2.81
CA CYS A 120 8.09 0.96 -3.93
C CYS A 120 9.46 0.31 -4.19
N THR A 121 10.55 1.09 -4.20
CA THR A 121 11.90 0.58 -4.51
C THR A 121 12.48 -0.28 -3.38
N SER A 122 12.14 0.00 -2.13
CA SER A 122 12.56 -0.79 -0.95
C SER A 122 12.09 -2.24 -1.08
N SER A 123 10.87 -2.46 -1.59
CA SER A 123 10.26 -3.78 -1.80
C SER A 123 11.09 -4.71 -2.69
N VAL A 124 11.86 -4.15 -3.64
CA VAL A 124 12.73 -4.93 -4.54
C VAL A 124 14.21 -4.91 -4.16
N THR A 125 14.62 -4.07 -3.20
CA THR A 125 16.05 -3.90 -2.83
C THR A 125 16.37 -4.42 -1.44
N PHE A 126 15.47 -4.28 -0.46
CA PHE A 126 15.71 -4.65 0.93
C PHE A 126 15.75 -6.18 1.12
N LEU A 127 14.83 -6.89 0.47
CA LEU A 127 14.75 -8.34 0.59
C LEU A 127 16.01 -9.05 0.05
N PRO A 128 16.55 -8.74 -1.15
CA PRO A 128 17.83 -9.28 -1.61
C PRO A 128 18.98 -9.10 -0.61
N PHE A 129 19.08 -7.94 0.04
CA PHE A 129 20.07 -7.71 1.09
C PHE A 129 19.84 -8.62 2.30
N MET A 130 18.61 -8.74 2.79
CA MET A 130 18.27 -9.59 3.92
C MET A 130 18.55 -11.08 3.66
N MET A 131 18.43 -11.52 2.41
CA MET A 131 18.78 -12.89 2.00
C MET A 131 20.29 -13.19 2.08
N GLN A 132 21.15 -12.19 2.26
CA GLN A 132 22.58 -12.38 2.53
C GLN A 132 22.89 -12.69 4.01
N LEU A 133 21.89 -12.54 4.89
CA LEU A 133 21.98 -12.86 6.30
C LEU A 133 21.30 -14.22 6.57
N GLN A 134 21.39 -14.72 7.81
CA GLN A 134 20.75 -15.99 8.16
C GLN A 134 19.22 -15.95 7.93
N PRO A 135 18.60 -17.04 7.44
CA PRO A 135 17.18 -17.08 7.09
C PRO A 135 16.22 -16.63 8.20
N GLN A 136 16.57 -16.86 9.46
CA GLN A 136 15.78 -16.44 10.62
C GLN A 136 15.52 -14.93 10.69
N TYR A 137 16.42 -14.11 10.16
CA TYR A 137 16.27 -12.65 10.16
C TYR A 137 15.33 -12.16 9.06
N THR A 138 15.12 -12.95 8.00
CA THR A 138 14.16 -12.62 6.94
C THR A 138 12.72 -12.67 7.45
N ASN A 139 12.40 -13.61 8.35
CA ASN A 139 11.09 -13.67 8.99
C ASN A 139 10.83 -12.42 9.84
N THR A 140 11.83 -11.95 10.57
CA THR A 140 11.73 -10.73 11.38
C THR A 140 11.64 -9.46 10.55
N PHE A 141 12.29 -9.43 9.39
CA PHE A 141 12.10 -8.36 8.41
C PHE A 141 10.64 -8.24 7.97
N PHE A 142 9.98 -9.35 7.63
CA PHE A 142 8.55 -9.34 7.25
C PHE A 142 7.63 -8.91 8.41
N ILE A 143 7.98 -9.26 9.66
CA ILE A 143 7.26 -8.72 10.83
C ILE A 143 7.39 -7.20 10.88
N GLY A 144 8.61 -6.69 10.70
CA GLY A 144 8.88 -5.26 10.62
C GLY A 144 8.06 -4.56 9.53
N GLU A 145 8.05 -5.12 8.32
CA GLU A 145 7.24 -4.64 7.20
C GLU A 145 5.75 -4.57 7.57
N GLY A 146 5.21 -5.56 8.28
CA GLY A 146 3.85 -5.47 8.82
C GLY A 146 3.65 -4.34 9.84
N LEU A 147 4.63 -4.12 10.73
CA LEU A 147 4.56 -3.01 11.70
C LEU A 147 4.57 -1.62 11.07
N SER A 148 5.04 -1.50 9.82
CA SER A 148 5.07 -0.24 9.07
C SER A 148 3.68 0.37 8.85
N GLY A 149 2.63 -0.46 8.78
CA GLY A 149 1.23 0.01 8.72
C GLY A 149 0.61 0.17 10.11
N LEU A 150 0.94 -0.72 11.04
CA LEU A 150 0.35 -0.75 12.38
C LEU A 150 0.78 0.45 13.24
N ILE A 151 2.08 0.75 13.31
CA ILE A 151 2.61 1.78 14.21
C ILE A 151 2.10 3.19 13.84
N PRO A 152 2.20 3.65 12.57
CA PRO A 152 1.64 4.94 12.19
C PRO A 152 0.11 5.02 12.43
N SER A 153 -0.61 3.92 12.21
CA SER A 153 -2.05 3.87 12.48
C SER A 153 -2.38 4.05 13.97
N LEU A 154 -1.62 3.42 14.87
CA LEU A 154 -1.80 3.62 16.31
C LEU A 154 -1.46 5.05 16.75
N ILE A 155 -0.42 5.64 16.17
CA ILE A 155 -0.05 7.04 16.40
C ILE A 155 -1.18 7.97 15.92
N ALA A 156 -1.72 7.74 14.71
CA ALA A 156 -2.82 8.51 14.16
C ALA A 156 -4.12 8.35 14.95
N LEU A 157 -4.40 7.15 15.50
CA LEU A 157 -5.52 6.94 16.42
C LEU A 157 -5.35 7.75 17.72
N GLY A 158 -4.15 7.74 18.31
CA GLY A 158 -3.83 8.53 19.50
C GLY A 158 -3.85 10.04 19.25
N GLN A 159 -3.55 10.48 18.02
CA GLN A 159 -3.68 11.87 17.59
C GLN A 159 -5.13 12.36 17.67
N GLY A 160 -6.10 11.45 17.50
CA GLY A 160 -7.52 11.76 17.63
C GLY A 160 -7.98 12.83 16.64
N SER A 161 -7.69 12.64 15.35
CA SER A 161 -8.09 13.59 14.31
C SER A 161 -9.54 13.39 13.86
N GLY A 162 -10.16 14.44 13.30
CA GLY A 162 -11.46 14.34 12.65
C GLY A 162 -12.69 14.65 13.51
N ILE A 163 -12.52 15.27 14.69
CA ILE A 163 -13.68 15.82 15.42
C ILE A 163 -14.07 17.15 14.78
N SER A 164 -15.28 17.21 14.22
CA SER A 164 -15.86 18.41 13.62
C SER A 164 -17.06 18.89 14.41
N SER A 165 -17.20 20.20 14.57
CA SER A 165 -18.35 20.87 15.18
C SER A 165 -19.00 21.80 14.15
N CYS A 166 -20.33 21.76 14.06
CA CYS A 166 -21.06 22.68 13.19
C CYS A 166 -21.32 23.99 13.93
N THR A 167 -20.85 25.10 13.37
CA THR A 167 -21.08 26.44 13.93
C THR A 167 -21.95 27.27 12.98
N ASN A 168 -22.90 28.01 13.54
CA ASN A 168 -23.69 28.97 12.78
C ASN A 168 -22.85 30.21 12.49
N VAL A 169 -22.58 30.47 11.21
CA VAL A 169 -21.92 31.67 10.74
C VAL A 169 -22.97 32.60 10.12
N SER A 170 -23.00 33.86 10.57
CA SER A 170 -23.90 34.88 10.04
C SER A 170 -23.21 35.61 8.90
N TYR A 171 -23.81 35.58 7.71
CA TYR A 171 -23.42 36.40 6.57
C TYR A 171 -24.41 37.56 6.45
N GLU A 172 -23.88 38.78 6.36
CA GLU A 172 -24.68 39.95 5.97
C GLU A 172 -24.81 39.93 4.45
N VAL A 173 -26.04 39.86 3.96
CA VAL A 173 -26.35 39.74 2.54
C VAL A 173 -27.37 40.81 2.17
N ASN A 174 -27.09 41.54 1.09
CA ASN A 174 -28.03 42.53 0.58
C ASN A 174 -29.11 41.80 -0.22
N ILE A 175 -30.29 41.64 0.36
CA ILE A 175 -31.44 41.00 -0.28
C ILE A 175 -32.25 42.08 -0.99
N THR A 176 -32.18 42.11 -2.32
CA THR A 176 -33.07 42.92 -3.16
C THR A 176 -34.45 42.28 -3.21
N THR A 177 -35.45 42.92 -2.61
CA THR A 177 -36.86 42.49 -2.71
C THR A 177 -37.65 43.58 -3.42
N GLY A 178 -37.79 43.48 -4.74
CA GLY A 178 -38.35 44.56 -5.57
C GLY A 178 -37.31 45.65 -5.88
N ASN A 179 -37.67 46.92 -5.67
CA ASN A 179 -36.77 48.09 -5.87
C ASN A 179 -35.97 48.47 -4.62
N GLU A 180 -36.14 47.76 -3.50
CA GLU A 180 -35.46 48.05 -2.24
C GLU A 180 -34.42 46.98 -1.93
N THR A 181 -33.19 47.42 -1.66
CA THR A 181 -32.12 46.60 -1.09
C THR A 181 -32.25 46.62 0.43
N VAL A 182 -32.57 45.48 1.04
CA VAL A 182 -32.63 45.33 2.50
C VAL A 182 -31.44 44.49 2.95
N GLU A 183 -30.73 44.94 3.99
CA GLU A 183 -29.69 44.15 4.65
C GLU A 183 -30.37 42.98 5.39
N GLY A 184 -30.12 41.75 4.94
CA GLY A 184 -30.61 40.52 5.55
C GLY A 184 -29.45 39.70 6.10
N THR A 185 -29.66 39.08 7.26
CA THR A 185 -28.69 38.12 7.82
C THR A 185 -29.09 36.70 7.42
N ILE A 186 -28.21 36.00 6.70
CA ILE A 186 -28.37 34.58 6.39
C ILE A 186 -27.47 33.77 7.32
N PHE A 187 -28.04 32.78 7.99
CA PHE A 187 -27.29 31.82 8.81
C PHE A 187 -26.89 30.63 7.93
N HIS A 188 -25.59 30.37 7.85
CA HIS A 188 -25.06 29.17 7.19
C HIS A 188 -24.28 28.35 8.22
N LEU A 189 -24.56 27.05 8.26
CA LEU A 189 -23.82 26.10 9.09
C LEU A 189 -22.50 25.77 8.39
N GLU A 190 -21.39 26.09 9.05
CA GLU A 190 -20.05 25.78 8.54
C GLU A 190 -19.37 24.77 9.45
N THR A 191 -18.61 23.85 8.85
CA THR A 191 -17.86 22.83 9.58
C THR A 191 -16.59 23.43 10.19
N ARG A 192 -16.52 23.51 11.52
CA ARG A 192 -15.28 23.83 12.25
C ARG A 192 -14.57 22.58 12.73
N TYR A 193 -13.29 22.48 12.40
CA TYR A 193 -12.43 21.38 12.81
C TYR A 193 -11.80 21.67 14.18
N LEU A 194 -11.93 20.71 15.10
CA LEU A 194 -11.21 20.75 16.36
C LEU A 194 -9.77 20.31 16.13
N PRO A 195 -8.80 20.94 16.83
CA PRO A 195 -7.40 20.59 16.67
C PRO A 195 -7.17 19.15 17.19
N PRO A 196 -6.31 18.37 16.52
CA PRO A 196 -5.87 17.08 17.04
C PRO A 196 -5.08 17.22 18.34
N ASN A 197 -4.94 16.12 19.09
CA ASN A 197 -4.16 16.08 20.34
C ASN A 197 -2.70 16.52 20.14
N PHE A 198 -2.15 16.27 18.96
CA PHE A 198 -0.86 16.80 18.53
C PHE A 198 -0.88 17.11 17.02
N SER A 199 -0.04 18.05 16.58
CA SER A 199 -0.04 18.56 15.21
C SER A 199 0.49 17.55 14.18
N THR A 200 0.10 17.74 12.92
CA THR A 200 0.62 16.98 11.76
C THR A 200 2.14 17.10 11.62
N LEU A 201 2.73 18.22 12.04
CA LEU A 201 4.19 18.41 12.14
C LEU A 201 4.80 17.31 13.03
N ILE A 202 4.27 17.10 14.23
CA ILE A 202 4.77 16.09 15.18
C ILE A 202 4.62 14.70 14.58
N PHE A 203 3.49 14.41 13.92
CA PHE A 203 3.29 13.14 13.23
C PHE A 203 4.39 12.87 12.20
N PHE A 204 4.63 13.80 11.27
CA PHE A 204 5.67 13.63 10.25
C PHE A 204 7.10 13.62 10.81
N LEU A 205 7.36 14.28 11.94
CA LEU A 205 8.63 14.13 12.67
C LEU A 205 8.80 12.72 13.26
N LEU A 206 7.73 12.10 13.78
CA LEU A 206 7.75 10.70 14.21
C LEU A 206 8.00 9.76 13.02
N MET A 207 7.39 10.04 11.86
CA MET A 207 7.69 9.32 10.61
C MET A 207 9.17 9.44 10.22
N THR A 208 9.73 10.63 10.34
CA THR A 208 11.17 10.88 10.09
C THR A 208 12.04 10.07 11.05
N ALA A 209 11.68 10.02 12.34
CA ALA A 209 12.40 9.22 13.34
C ALA A 209 12.35 7.71 13.02
N MET A 210 11.23 7.19 12.51
CA MET A 210 11.12 5.80 12.06
C MET A 210 12.02 5.52 10.85
N MET A 211 12.07 6.44 9.88
CA MET A 211 12.98 6.32 8.72
C MET A 211 14.46 6.42 9.12
N LEU A 212 14.81 7.31 10.05
CA LEU A 212 16.16 7.39 10.61
C LEU A 212 16.53 6.09 11.33
N THR A 213 15.59 5.49 12.07
CA THR A 213 15.79 4.20 12.74
C THR A 213 16.04 3.09 11.71
N CYS A 214 15.35 3.09 10.58
CA CYS A 214 15.63 2.18 9.46
C CYS A 214 17.05 2.38 8.88
N LEU A 215 17.48 3.63 8.67
CA LEU A 215 18.83 3.95 8.18
C LEU A 215 19.92 3.45 9.15
N LEU A 216 19.75 3.73 10.44
CA LEU A 216 20.64 3.28 11.49
C LEU A 216 20.66 1.74 11.57
N ALA A 217 19.49 1.12 11.48
CA ALA A 217 19.38 -0.34 11.48
C ALA A 217 20.17 -0.96 10.31
N PHE A 218 20.00 -0.41 9.10
CA PHE A 218 20.75 -0.83 7.93
C PHE A 218 22.26 -0.64 8.09
N PHE A 219 22.69 0.48 8.66
CA PHE A 219 24.10 0.77 8.94
C PHE A 219 24.74 -0.23 9.90
N PHE A 220 24.01 -0.73 10.89
CA PHE A 220 24.51 -1.78 11.78
C PHE A 220 24.44 -3.17 11.14
N LEU A 221 23.38 -3.47 10.36
CA LEU A 221 23.25 -4.75 9.64
C LEU A 221 24.37 -4.95 8.61
N THR A 222 24.79 -3.88 7.92
CA THR A 222 25.90 -3.95 6.95
C THR A 222 27.25 -4.26 7.57
N ARG A 223 27.42 -4.04 8.88
CA ARG A 223 28.64 -4.39 9.63
C ARG A 223 28.60 -5.78 10.25
N GLN A 224 27.46 -6.47 10.21
CA GLN A 224 27.40 -7.84 10.69
C GLN A 224 28.21 -8.74 9.75
N PRO A 225 28.92 -9.75 10.28
CA PRO A 225 29.61 -10.72 9.46
C PRO A 225 28.59 -11.39 8.54
N LYS A 226 28.82 -11.29 7.23
CA LYS A 226 28.02 -12.02 6.24
C LYS A 226 28.38 -13.48 6.35
N VAL A 227 27.62 -14.21 7.15
CA VAL A 227 27.74 -15.67 7.23
C VAL A 227 27.17 -16.21 5.92
N TRP A 228 28.06 -16.48 4.97
CA TRP A 228 27.72 -17.14 3.70
C TRP A 228 27.38 -18.63 3.89
N GLU A 229 27.59 -19.14 5.09
CA GLU A 229 27.31 -20.53 5.47
C GLU A 229 25.82 -20.72 5.82
N LEU A 230 25.17 -21.69 5.16
CA LEU A 230 23.76 -22.14 5.27
C LEU A 230 22.67 -21.51 4.37
N SER A 231 22.98 -20.75 3.32
CA SER A 231 21.99 -20.57 2.23
C SER A 231 22.11 -21.63 1.12
N GLN A 232 23.20 -22.41 1.05
CA GLN A 232 23.42 -23.37 -0.04
C GLN A 232 23.00 -24.82 0.28
N GLN A 233 22.70 -25.16 1.53
CA GLN A 233 22.45 -26.57 1.91
C GLN A 233 20.98 -26.96 2.09
N HIS A 234 20.01 -26.03 2.05
CA HIS A 234 18.59 -26.41 2.09
C HIS A 234 17.61 -25.65 1.21
N LEU A 235 18.06 -24.68 0.40
CA LEU A 235 17.32 -24.15 -0.75
C LEU A 235 18.36 -23.65 -1.75
N PHE A 236 18.10 -23.80 -3.05
CA PHE A 236 18.95 -23.40 -4.20
C PHE A 236 20.03 -24.40 -4.65
N PRO A 237 19.79 -25.20 -5.72
CA PRO A 237 20.83 -25.47 -6.69
C PRO A 237 21.19 -24.15 -7.38
N SER A 238 22.44 -23.77 -7.22
CA SER A 238 23.12 -22.65 -7.85
C SER A 238 22.95 -22.68 -9.37
N ASN A 239 22.23 -21.69 -9.91
CA ASN A 239 22.42 -21.09 -11.23
C ASN A 239 21.82 -19.68 -11.20
N ILE A 240 22.38 -18.83 -10.34
CA ILE A 240 22.25 -17.36 -10.41
C ILE A 240 23.51 -16.87 -11.12
N VAL A 241 23.62 -17.17 -12.42
CA VAL A 241 24.31 -16.39 -13.44
C VAL A 241 23.57 -16.70 -14.74
N LEU A 242 23.03 -15.65 -15.35
CA LEU A 242 22.89 -15.46 -16.80
C LEU A 242 23.35 -16.67 -17.67
N ASN A 243 22.48 -17.66 -17.88
CA ASN A 243 22.69 -18.74 -18.86
C ASN A 243 21.35 -19.42 -19.22
N SER A 244 20.33 -18.63 -19.55
CA SER A 244 19.09 -19.15 -20.15
C SER A 244 18.48 -18.24 -21.21
N PHE A 245 19.32 -17.49 -21.93
CA PHE A 245 18.97 -16.92 -23.24
C PHE A 245 19.70 -17.59 -24.42
N ASP A 246 20.62 -18.53 -24.18
CA ASP A 246 21.31 -19.30 -25.24
C ASP A 246 20.66 -20.66 -25.56
N GLN A 247 19.41 -20.89 -25.17
CA GLN A 247 18.72 -22.17 -25.45
C GLN A 247 17.34 -22.02 -26.13
N ILE A 248 17.06 -20.86 -26.75
CA ILE A 248 15.86 -20.68 -27.60
C ILE A 248 16.23 -20.54 -29.10
N LEU A 249 17.50 -20.73 -29.44
CA LEU A 249 18.00 -20.81 -30.82
C LEU A 249 18.89 -22.05 -30.97
N ASP A 250 18.29 -23.24 -30.85
CA ASP A 250 18.68 -24.47 -31.60
C ASP A 250 17.96 -25.68 -30.99
N GLU A 251 16.85 -26.07 -31.59
CA GLU A 251 16.42 -27.48 -31.60
C GLU A 251 15.82 -27.78 -32.97
N GLY A 252 16.73 -27.92 -33.94
CA GLY A 252 16.53 -28.69 -35.15
C GLY A 252 17.68 -29.68 -35.28
N ALA A 253 17.34 -30.95 -35.53
CA ALA A 253 18.20 -32.09 -35.91
C ALA A 253 18.76 -33.01 -34.78
N ASP A 254 18.14 -34.18 -34.72
CA ASP A 254 18.75 -35.52 -34.86
C ASP A 254 19.60 -36.20 -33.76
N SER A 255 18.99 -37.26 -33.22
CA SER A 255 19.46 -38.67 -33.24
C SER A 255 20.44 -39.24 -32.18
N HIS A 256 19.98 -40.33 -31.55
CA HIS A 256 20.67 -41.56 -31.11
C HIS A 256 22.03 -41.49 -30.35
N LEU A 257 22.10 -42.06 -29.13
CA LEU A 257 22.64 -43.41 -28.82
C LEU A 257 22.90 -43.66 -27.31
N SER A 258 22.51 -44.85 -26.88
CA SER A 258 22.67 -45.58 -25.59
C SER A 258 23.99 -45.43 -24.79
N ARG A 259 23.90 -45.36 -23.45
CA ARG A 259 24.63 -46.27 -22.51
C ARG A 259 24.14 -46.14 -21.06
N GLY A 260 23.80 -47.27 -20.45
CA GLY A 260 23.33 -47.36 -19.06
C GLY A 260 24.43 -47.44 -18.00
N CYS A 261 24.03 -47.20 -16.76
CA CYS A 261 24.64 -47.74 -15.54
C CYS A 261 23.58 -47.80 -14.43
N SER A 262 23.53 -48.92 -13.72
CA SER A 262 22.53 -49.30 -12.73
C SER A 262 23.11 -49.42 -11.31
N CYS A 263 22.24 -49.19 -10.32
CA CYS A 263 22.26 -49.60 -8.90
C CYS A 263 22.91 -48.65 -7.86
N PRO A 264 22.53 -48.70 -6.56
CA PRO A 264 21.47 -49.47 -5.88
C PRO A 264 20.47 -48.63 -5.04
N LYS A 265 19.38 -49.27 -4.60
CA LYS A 265 18.38 -48.79 -3.61
C LYS A 265 18.95 -48.91 -2.19
N ASP A 266 18.71 -47.90 -1.36
CA ASP A 266 18.83 -47.98 0.10
C ASP A 266 17.91 -46.93 0.79
N PRO A 267 17.66 -47.01 2.12
CA PRO A 267 16.34 -47.38 2.65
C PRO A 267 15.48 -46.20 3.15
N LYS A 268 14.19 -46.51 3.38
CA LYS A 268 13.16 -45.63 3.95
C LYS A 268 13.61 -45.00 5.28
N GLY A 269 13.85 -43.69 5.28
CA GLY A 269 13.90 -42.84 6.48
C GLY A 269 12.54 -42.21 6.80
N PRO A 270 12.31 -41.76 8.05
CA PRO A 270 10.99 -41.38 8.54
C PRO A 270 10.62 -39.95 8.12
N GLY A 271 9.56 -39.83 7.31
CA GLY A 271 8.53 -38.80 7.48
C GLY A 271 8.93 -37.32 7.43
N ASP A 272 9.76 -36.89 6.49
CA ASP A 272 9.74 -35.49 6.09
C ASP A 272 8.43 -35.21 5.34
N ILE A 273 7.53 -34.45 5.97
CA ILE A 273 6.32 -33.92 5.34
C ILE A 273 6.77 -32.90 4.29
N LEU A 274 7.14 -33.40 3.12
CA LEU A 274 7.34 -32.60 1.93
C LEU A 274 6.03 -31.82 1.70
N PRO A 275 6.04 -30.47 1.60
CA PRO A 275 4.83 -29.73 1.35
C PRO A 275 4.24 -30.24 0.03
N GLN A 276 3.04 -30.83 0.12
CA GLN A 276 2.34 -31.45 -1.00
C GLN A 276 2.34 -30.49 -2.18
N LYS A 277 3.02 -30.88 -3.26
CA LYS A 277 3.20 -30.07 -4.46
C LYS A 277 1.88 -30.12 -5.23
N VAL A 278 0.94 -29.23 -4.87
CA VAL A 278 -0.34 -29.11 -5.57
C VAL A 278 -0.03 -28.67 -7.00
N SER A 279 -0.32 -29.53 -7.97
CA SER A 279 -0.16 -29.22 -9.39
C SER A 279 -1.38 -28.43 -9.84
N TYR A 280 -1.18 -27.16 -10.19
CA TYR A 280 -2.24 -26.31 -10.74
C TYR A 280 -2.26 -26.40 -12.27
N SER A 281 -3.45 -26.61 -12.84
CA SER A 281 -3.64 -26.55 -14.29
C SER A 281 -3.32 -25.14 -14.83
N LEU A 282 -3.07 -25.02 -16.13
CA LEU A 282 -2.85 -23.72 -16.77
C LEU A 282 -4.04 -22.78 -16.56
N THR A 283 -5.27 -23.32 -16.58
CA THR A 283 -6.51 -22.57 -16.33
C THR A 283 -6.57 -22.02 -14.90
N GLN A 284 -6.24 -22.84 -13.91
CA GLN A 284 -6.19 -22.42 -12.50
C GLN A 284 -5.11 -21.36 -12.25
N LEU A 285 -3.95 -21.50 -12.89
CA LEU A 285 -2.88 -20.51 -12.80
C LEU A 285 -3.31 -19.16 -13.42
N THR A 286 -3.92 -19.21 -14.60
CA THR A 286 -4.43 -18.02 -15.28
C THR A 286 -5.49 -17.33 -14.41
N LEU A 287 -6.38 -18.09 -13.77
CA LEU A 287 -7.34 -17.56 -12.80
C LEU A 287 -6.65 -16.85 -11.63
N ILE A 288 -5.61 -17.45 -11.01
CA ILE A 288 -4.86 -16.82 -9.90
C ILE A 288 -4.28 -15.48 -10.33
N TYR A 289 -3.65 -15.42 -11.52
CA TYR A 289 -3.10 -14.19 -12.07
C TYR A 289 -4.15 -13.11 -12.33
N LEU A 290 -5.32 -13.49 -12.88
CA LEU A 290 -6.43 -12.56 -13.07
C LEU A 290 -6.96 -12.03 -11.75
N LEU A 291 -7.08 -12.89 -10.72
CA LEU A 291 -7.49 -12.46 -9.38
C LEU A 291 -6.48 -11.48 -8.78
N ILE A 292 -5.17 -11.71 -8.91
CA ILE A 292 -4.13 -10.78 -8.43
C ILE A 292 -4.28 -9.41 -9.10
N ALA A 293 -4.40 -9.38 -10.44
CA ALA A 293 -4.55 -8.13 -11.18
C ALA A 293 -5.84 -7.40 -10.77
N TRP A 294 -6.95 -8.12 -10.63
CA TRP A 294 -8.24 -7.56 -10.17
C TRP A 294 -8.14 -6.97 -8.76
N VAL A 295 -7.63 -7.76 -7.81
CA VAL A 295 -7.49 -7.34 -6.42
C VAL A 295 -6.55 -6.14 -6.30
N SER A 296 -5.47 -6.11 -7.05
CA SER A 296 -4.50 -5.00 -7.04
C SER A 296 -5.06 -3.74 -7.70
N THR A 297 -5.91 -3.90 -8.72
CA THR A 297 -6.72 -2.80 -9.30
C THR A 297 -7.62 -2.17 -8.24
N LEU A 298 -8.35 -2.99 -7.48
CA LEU A 298 -9.26 -2.50 -6.46
C LEU A 298 -8.54 -1.89 -5.26
N THR A 299 -7.57 -2.60 -4.68
CA THR A 299 -6.96 -2.27 -3.38
C THR A 299 -5.98 -1.10 -3.44
N ASN A 300 -5.31 -0.89 -4.56
CA ASN A 300 -4.25 0.12 -4.66
C ASN A 300 -4.58 1.25 -5.66
N GLY A 301 -5.64 1.11 -6.45
CA GLY A 301 -6.01 2.09 -7.48
C GLY A 301 -7.41 2.63 -7.29
N VAL A 302 -8.41 1.76 -7.49
CA VAL A 302 -9.80 2.20 -7.64
C VAL A 302 -10.39 2.75 -6.34
N LEU A 303 -10.38 1.95 -5.29
CA LEU A 303 -11.04 2.29 -4.02
C LEU A 303 -10.30 3.40 -3.25
N PRO A 304 -8.96 3.36 -3.11
CA PRO A 304 -8.20 4.43 -2.44
C PRO A 304 -8.51 5.82 -3.01
N SER A 305 -8.68 5.93 -4.33
CA SER A 305 -8.98 7.19 -5.03
C SER A 305 -10.30 7.84 -4.62
N VAL A 306 -11.26 7.06 -4.11
CA VAL A 306 -12.62 7.52 -3.76
C VAL A 306 -12.94 7.37 -2.27
N GLN A 307 -11.95 7.04 -1.43
CA GLN A 307 -12.15 6.80 -0.01
C GLN A 307 -12.76 8.02 0.70
N SER A 308 -12.30 9.23 0.36
CA SER A 308 -12.85 10.51 0.82
C SER A 308 -14.36 10.59 0.55
N TYR A 309 -14.79 10.34 -0.69
CA TYR A 309 -16.20 10.40 -1.09
C TYR A 309 -17.09 9.38 -0.39
N SER A 310 -16.54 8.22 -0.03
CA SER A 310 -17.29 7.19 0.69
C SER A 310 -17.44 7.46 2.19
N CYS A 311 -16.47 8.13 2.81
CA CYS A 311 -16.40 8.25 4.28
C CYS A 311 -16.75 9.65 4.81
N LEU A 312 -16.34 10.72 4.13
CA LEU A 312 -16.54 12.09 4.59
C LEU A 312 -18.02 12.49 4.74
N PRO A 313 -18.98 12.01 3.91
CA PRO A 313 -20.40 12.29 4.15
C PRO A 313 -20.94 11.80 5.51
N TYR A 314 -20.28 10.81 6.13
CA TYR A 314 -20.57 10.28 7.47
C TYR A 314 -19.73 10.95 8.57
N GLY A 315 -18.95 11.98 8.23
CA GLY A 315 -18.11 12.73 9.16
C GLY A 315 -16.63 12.37 9.11
N HIS A 316 -15.81 13.29 9.61
CA HIS A 316 -14.36 13.17 9.57
C HIS A 316 -13.82 12.07 10.49
N THR A 317 -14.47 11.81 11.62
CA THR A 317 -14.16 10.67 12.50
C THR A 317 -14.34 9.34 11.78
N THR A 318 -15.40 9.21 10.99
CA THR A 318 -15.66 8.02 10.16
C THR A 318 -14.54 7.81 9.14
N TYR A 319 -14.08 8.88 8.49
CA TYR A 319 -12.97 8.79 7.56
C TYR A 319 -11.64 8.44 8.25
N HIS A 320 -11.35 9.07 9.38
CA HIS A 320 -10.16 8.76 10.20
C HIS A 320 -10.11 7.30 10.64
N LEU A 321 -11.22 6.78 11.19
CA LEU A 321 -11.34 5.39 11.60
C LEU A 321 -11.23 4.43 10.41
N ALA A 322 -11.88 4.74 9.29
CA ALA A 322 -11.80 3.91 8.09
C ALA A 322 -10.36 3.81 7.57
N ALA A 323 -9.64 4.93 7.46
CA ALA A 323 -8.26 4.94 6.96
C ALA A 323 -7.28 4.23 7.92
N THR A 324 -7.39 4.48 9.23
CA THR A 324 -6.50 3.88 10.23
C THR A 324 -6.76 2.38 10.42
N LEU A 325 -8.00 1.97 10.64
CA LEU A 325 -8.33 0.56 10.88
C LEU A 325 -8.15 -0.30 9.63
N SER A 326 -8.41 0.22 8.43
CA SER A 326 -8.11 -0.51 7.19
C SER A 326 -6.61 -0.69 6.96
N SER A 327 -5.79 0.34 7.24
CA SER A 327 -4.32 0.23 7.19
C SER A 327 -3.78 -0.84 8.14
N MET A 328 -4.37 -0.98 9.34
CA MET A 328 -4.06 -2.05 10.29
C MET A 328 -4.52 -3.45 9.83
N ALA A 329 -5.54 -3.55 8.97
CA ALA A 329 -6.08 -4.82 8.51
C ALA A 329 -5.07 -5.59 7.61
N ASN A 330 -4.23 -4.88 6.86
CA ASN A 330 -3.22 -5.49 5.98
C ASN A 330 -2.17 -6.32 6.76
N PRO A 331 -1.44 -5.77 7.76
CA PRO A 331 -0.49 -6.56 8.53
C PRO A 331 -1.15 -7.64 9.39
N LEU A 332 -2.37 -7.41 9.87
CA LEU A 332 -3.14 -8.46 10.56
C LEU A 332 -3.46 -9.62 9.62
N ALA A 333 -3.83 -9.34 8.37
CA ALA A 333 -4.06 -10.37 7.36
C ALA A 333 -2.78 -11.18 7.08
N CYS A 334 -1.61 -10.52 7.04
CA CYS A 334 -0.32 -11.21 6.91
C CYS A 334 -0.02 -12.14 8.09
N ILE A 335 -0.30 -11.69 9.33
CA ILE A 335 -0.14 -12.53 10.54
C ILE A 335 -1.09 -13.72 10.49
N VAL A 336 -2.37 -13.49 10.17
CA VAL A 336 -3.37 -14.57 10.04
C VAL A 336 -2.95 -15.56 8.95
N ALA A 337 -2.45 -15.09 7.82
CA ALA A 337 -1.93 -15.92 6.73
C ALA A 337 -0.73 -16.78 7.15
N MET A 338 0.09 -16.31 8.09
CA MET A 338 1.22 -17.08 8.64
C MET A 338 0.75 -18.27 9.48
N PHE A 339 -0.30 -18.09 10.29
CA PHE A 339 -0.83 -19.14 11.18
C PHE A 339 -1.86 -20.05 10.51
N LEU A 340 -2.61 -19.51 9.55
CA LEU A 340 -3.67 -20.21 8.82
C LEU A 340 -3.41 -20.16 7.30
N PRO A 341 -2.31 -20.75 6.79
CA PRO A 341 -2.05 -20.78 5.36
C PRO A 341 -3.04 -21.72 4.67
N SER A 342 -3.79 -21.21 3.70
CA SER A 342 -4.69 -22.01 2.88
C SER A 342 -4.29 -21.95 1.40
N LYS A 343 -4.08 -23.12 0.80
CA LYS A 343 -3.80 -23.26 -0.64
C LYS A 343 -5.05 -23.52 -1.48
N SER A 344 -6.24 -23.41 -0.87
CA SER A 344 -7.52 -23.69 -1.53
C SER A 344 -7.87 -22.58 -2.53
N LEU A 345 -7.92 -22.94 -3.82
CA LEU A 345 -8.35 -22.04 -4.89
C LEU A 345 -9.80 -21.57 -4.69
N THR A 346 -10.67 -22.47 -4.21
CA THR A 346 -12.07 -22.14 -3.90
C THR A 346 -12.15 -21.07 -2.82
N LEU A 347 -11.35 -21.18 -1.76
CA LEU A 347 -11.31 -20.17 -0.71
C LEU A 347 -10.81 -18.81 -1.25
N MET A 348 -9.77 -18.81 -2.10
CA MET A 348 -9.28 -17.56 -2.71
C MET A 348 -10.34 -16.88 -3.56
N VAL A 349 -11.10 -17.65 -4.36
CA VAL A 349 -12.20 -17.12 -5.17
C VAL A 349 -13.31 -16.57 -4.27
N LEU A 350 -13.72 -17.32 -3.24
CA LEU A 350 -14.74 -16.87 -2.29
C LEU A 350 -14.34 -15.60 -1.54
N LEU A 351 -13.10 -15.50 -1.08
CA LEU A 351 -12.57 -14.30 -0.43
C LEU A 351 -12.47 -13.12 -1.40
N THR A 352 -12.09 -13.36 -2.66
CA THR A 352 -12.08 -12.30 -3.68
C THR A 352 -13.47 -11.79 -3.97
N MET A 353 -14.46 -12.69 -4.08
CA MET A 353 -15.87 -12.33 -4.27
C MET A 353 -16.42 -11.55 -3.08
N ALA A 354 -16.16 -12.00 -1.85
CA ALA A 354 -16.56 -11.31 -0.63
C ALA A 354 -15.92 -9.91 -0.53
N GLY A 355 -14.60 -9.82 -0.71
CA GLY A 355 -13.88 -8.56 -0.74
C GLY A 355 -14.37 -7.61 -1.83
N THR A 356 -14.62 -8.11 -3.04
CA THR A 356 -15.22 -7.32 -4.13
C THR A 356 -16.62 -6.83 -3.77
N GLY A 357 -17.42 -7.62 -3.05
CA GLY A 357 -18.73 -7.20 -2.52
C GLY A 357 -18.63 -6.00 -1.57
N PHE A 358 -17.70 -6.04 -0.60
CA PHE A 358 -17.44 -4.89 0.27
C PHE A 358 -16.92 -3.67 -0.51
N GLY A 359 -16.02 -3.89 -1.48
CA GLY A 359 -15.53 -2.83 -2.37
C GLY A 359 -16.64 -2.21 -3.23
N ALA A 360 -17.57 -3.02 -3.74
CA ALA A 360 -18.72 -2.55 -4.51
C ALA A 360 -19.66 -1.70 -3.64
N TYR A 361 -19.89 -2.10 -2.38
CA TYR A 361 -20.62 -1.27 -1.43
C TYR A 361 -19.91 0.07 -1.20
N ASN A 362 -18.60 0.07 -0.90
CA ASN A 362 -17.84 1.31 -0.68
C ASN A 362 -17.88 2.24 -1.90
N MET A 363 -17.77 1.68 -3.11
CA MET A 363 -17.90 2.43 -4.36
C MET A 363 -19.30 2.98 -4.55
N ALA A 364 -20.36 2.21 -4.25
CA ALA A 364 -21.74 2.68 -4.34
C ALA A 364 -21.97 3.87 -3.40
N ILE A 365 -21.49 3.79 -2.16
CA ILE A 365 -21.54 4.90 -1.21
C ILE A 365 -20.79 6.13 -1.74
N ALA A 366 -19.60 5.95 -2.34
CA ALA A 366 -18.87 7.06 -2.97
C ALA A 366 -19.66 7.71 -4.11
N VAL A 367 -20.30 6.91 -4.98
CA VAL A 367 -21.14 7.43 -6.09
C VAL A 367 -22.37 8.16 -5.58
N MET A 368 -22.96 7.72 -4.46
CA MET A 368 -24.10 8.38 -3.82
C MET A 368 -23.73 9.65 -3.06
N SER A 369 -22.44 9.96 -2.95
CA SER A 369 -21.96 11.20 -2.35
C SER A 369 -22.55 12.42 -3.08
N PRO A 370 -23.07 13.42 -2.35
CA PRO A 370 -22.83 13.68 -0.93
C PRO A 370 -23.90 13.11 0.02
N CYS A 371 -24.91 12.40 -0.48
CA CYS A 371 -26.05 11.89 0.29
C CYS A 371 -26.14 10.36 0.26
N PRO A 372 -25.21 9.64 0.90
CA PRO A 372 -25.23 8.19 0.91
C PRO A 372 -26.33 7.63 1.83
N LEU A 373 -26.62 6.34 1.67
CA LEU A 373 -27.59 5.62 2.49
C LEU A 373 -27.22 5.69 3.98
N LEU A 374 -28.21 5.85 4.86
CA LEU A 374 -28.03 5.87 6.31
C LEU A 374 -27.08 6.98 6.82
N GLN A 375 -26.87 8.06 6.06
CA GLN A 375 -26.00 9.19 6.47
C GLN A 375 -26.37 9.73 7.86
N GLN A 376 -27.66 9.84 8.16
CA GLN A 376 -28.18 10.39 9.42
C GLN A 376 -28.15 9.39 10.59
N SER A 377 -27.77 8.12 10.34
CA SER A 377 -27.77 7.06 11.34
C SER A 377 -26.36 6.68 11.76
N GLN A 378 -26.15 6.44 13.06
CA GLN A 378 -24.88 5.90 13.58
C GLN A 378 -24.51 4.55 12.95
N TRP A 379 -25.50 3.79 12.48
CA TRP A 379 -25.27 2.55 11.76
C TRP A 379 -24.53 2.76 10.43
N GLY A 380 -24.77 3.87 9.72
CA GLY A 380 -24.04 4.23 8.50
C GLY A 380 -22.54 4.32 8.76
N ASN A 381 -22.16 5.04 9.82
CA ASN A 381 -20.77 5.22 10.26
C ASN A 381 -20.09 3.88 10.55
N VAL A 382 -20.75 3.00 11.31
CA VAL A 382 -20.19 1.69 11.67
C VAL A 382 -20.05 0.78 10.46
N ILE A 383 -21.07 0.73 9.59
CA ILE A 383 -21.09 -0.16 8.42
C ILE A 383 -20.01 0.24 7.42
N ILE A 384 -19.83 1.54 7.13
CA ILE A 384 -18.81 1.98 6.16
C ILE A 384 -17.40 1.69 6.66
N VAL A 385 -17.10 1.93 7.94
CA VAL A 385 -15.80 1.60 8.55
C VAL A 385 -15.55 0.09 8.48
N LEU A 386 -16.53 -0.71 8.91
CA LEU A 386 -16.41 -2.17 8.90
C LEU A 386 -16.20 -2.70 7.48
N SER A 387 -16.93 -2.16 6.49
CA SER A 387 -16.78 -2.52 5.09
C SER A 387 -15.38 -2.24 4.55
N TRP A 388 -14.79 -1.08 4.86
CA TRP A 388 -13.40 -0.76 4.49
C TRP A 388 -12.36 -1.70 5.13
N VAL A 389 -12.56 -2.04 6.40
CA VAL A 389 -11.69 -3.00 7.12
C VAL A 389 -11.80 -4.40 6.52
N LEU A 390 -13.01 -4.88 6.27
CA LEU A 390 -13.26 -6.20 5.68
C LEU A 390 -12.78 -6.28 4.23
N PHE A 391 -13.03 -5.25 3.42
CA PHE A 391 -12.49 -5.11 2.07
C PHE A 391 -10.97 -5.28 2.07
N THR A 392 -10.27 -4.50 2.92
CA THR A 392 -8.81 -4.50 2.96
C THR A 392 -8.27 -5.82 3.50
N GLY A 393 -8.82 -6.33 4.61
CA GLY A 393 -8.33 -7.56 5.23
C GLY A 393 -8.53 -8.80 4.36
N THR A 394 -9.72 -8.98 3.77
CA THR A 394 -10.03 -10.15 2.93
C THR A 394 -9.16 -10.20 1.67
N LEU A 395 -9.01 -9.06 0.99
CA LEU A 395 -8.23 -8.96 -0.23
C LEU A 395 -6.72 -9.02 0.03
N SER A 396 -6.25 -8.49 1.17
CA SER A 396 -4.84 -8.62 1.58
C SER A 396 -4.49 -10.07 1.89
N TYR A 397 -5.34 -10.80 2.64
CA TYR A 397 -5.14 -12.23 2.87
C TYR A 397 -5.08 -13.02 1.56
N MET A 398 -5.97 -12.71 0.60
CA MET A 398 -5.96 -13.33 -0.72
C MET A 398 -4.63 -13.09 -1.45
N LYS A 399 -4.13 -11.85 -1.49
CA LYS A 399 -2.83 -11.52 -2.11
C LYS A 399 -1.68 -12.30 -1.49
N VAL A 400 -1.62 -12.36 -0.15
CA VAL A 400 -0.57 -13.11 0.57
C VAL A 400 -0.63 -14.59 0.21
N MET A 401 -1.82 -15.21 0.19
CA MET A 401 -1.97 -16.63 -0.19
C MET A 401 -1.63 -16.89 -1.66
N ALA A 402 -1.99 -15.99 -2.57
CA ALA A 402 -1.59 -16.07 -3.97
C ALA A 402 -0.06 -16.04 -4.11
N GLY A 403 0.61 -15.16 -3.36
CA GLY A 403 2.08 -15.11 -3.28
C GLY A 403 2.69 -16.41 -2.76
N VAL A 404 2.14 -16.99 -1.68
CA VAL A 404 2.59 -18.28 -1.13
C VAL A 404 2.45 -19.42 -2.16
N ILE A 405 1.33 -19.47 -2.87
CA ILE A 405 1.08 -20.50 -3.91
C ILE A 405 2.07 -20.34 -5.06
N LEU A 406 2.22 -19.13 -5.62
CA LEU A 406 3.09 -18.90 -6.78
C LEU A 406 4.57 -19.06 -6.44
N ARG A 407 4.98 -18.68 -5.23
CA ARG A 407 6.33 -18.93 -4.71
C ARG A 407 6.66 -20.42 -4.65
N SER A 408 5.69 -21.26 -4.28
CA SER A 408 5.90 -22.71 -4.22
C SER A 408 6.05 -23.36 -5.61
N ARG A 409 5.64 -22.66 -6.67
CA ARG A 409 5.69 -23.17 -8.06
C ARG A 409 7.01 -22.86 -8.74
N SER A 410 7.37 -21.59 -8.89
CA SER A 410 8.62 -21.18 -9.53
C SER A 410 8.96 -19.71 -9.24
N ARG A 411 10.24 -19.37 -9.37
CA ARG A 411 10.70 -17.98 -9.27
C ARG A 411 10.04 -17.09 -10.34
N SER A 412 9.90 -17.60 -11.56
CA SER A 412 9.24 -16.87 -12.66
C SER A 412 7.78 -16.54 -12.33
N ALA A 413 7.06 -17.47 -11.70
CA ALA A 413 5.67 -17.24 -11.30
C ALA A 413 5.53 -16.10 -10.27
N LEU A 414 6.48 -15.99 -9.33
CA LEU A 414 6.52 -14.91 -8.36
C LEU A 414 6.89 -13.55 -8.99
N VAL A 415 7.71 -13.54 -10.04
CA VAL A 415 7.99 -12.32 -10.81
C VAL A 415 6.72 -11.84 -11.52
N TRP A 416 5.97 -12.75 -12.16
CA TRP A 416 4.69 -12.43 -12.80
C TRP A 416 3.61 -11.97 -11.82
N TYR A 417 3.61 -12.49 -10.59
CA TYR A 417 2.78 -11.95 -9.50
C TYR A 417 3.05 -10.45 -9.30
N GLY A 418 4.32 -10.06 -9.12
CA GLY A 418 4.68 -8.66 -8.90
C GLY A 418 4.36 -7.78 -10.11
N VAL A 419 4.58 -8.27 -11.33
CA VAL A 419 4.23 -7.54 -12.56
C VAL A 419 2.73 -7.27 -12.65
N LEU A 420 1.89 -8.29 -12.40
CA LEU A 420 0.44 -8.14 -12.49
C LEU A 420 -0.16 -7.33 -11.33
N GLU A 421 0.44 -7.40 -10.15
CA GLU A 421 0.08 -6.52 -9.03
C GLU A 421 0.26 -5.05 -9.44
N GLN A 422 1.46 -4.69 -9.93
CA GLN A 422 1.73 -3.31 -10.32
C GLN A 422 0.92 -2.84 -11.53
N LEU A 423 0.72 -3.71 -12.53
CA LEU A 423 -0.11 -3.39 -13.69
C LEU A 423 -1.57 -3.16 -13.30
N GLY A 424 -2.12 -4.00 -12.41
CA GLY A 424 -3.47 -3.82 -11.90
C GLY A 424 -3.62 -2.50 -11.15
N SER A 425 -2.69 -2.20 -10.24
CA SER A 425 -2.70 -0.94 -9.48
C SER A 425 -2.58 0.29 -10.39
N LEU A 426 -1.71 0.24 -11.41
CA LEU A 426 -1.57 1.32 -12.40
C LEU A 426 -2.84 1.51 -13.22
N LEU A 427 -3.46 0.41 -13.67
CA LEU A 427 -4.71 0.45 -14.40
C LEU A 427 -5.83 1.11 -13.57
N GLY A 428 -5.95 0.72 -12.30
CA GLY A 428 -6.95 1.30 -11.39
C GLY A 428 -6.76 2.80 -11.17
N ALA A 429 -5.52 3.26 -10.99
CA ALA A 429 -5.21 4.68 -10.81
C ALA A 429 -5.45 5.50 -12.09
N LEU A 430 -5.00 5.01 -13.25
CA LEU A 430 -5.22 5.67 -14.55
C LEU A 430 -6.70 5.72 -14.93
N LEU A 431 -7.50 4.73 -14.51
CA LEU A 431 -8.94 4.74 -14.67
C LEU A 431 -9.58 5.79 -13.76
N MET A 432 -9.29 5.77 -12.46
CA MET A 432 -10.00 6.61 -11.49
C MET A 432 -9.56 8.06 -11.50
N PHE A 433 -8.29 8.37 -11.81
CA PHE A 433 -7.81 9.74 -11.80
C PHE A 433 -8.65 10.69 -12.67
N PRO A 434 -8.94 10.41 -13.96
CA PRO A 434 -9.81 11.26 -14.76
C PRO A 434 -11.28 11.21 -14.31
N LEU A 435 -11.80 10.05 -13.87
CA LEU A 435 -13.18 9.92 -13.40
C LEU A 435 -13.47 10.80 -12.19
N VAL A 436 -12.51 10.90 -11.27
CA VAL A 436 -12.60 11.73 -10.08
C VAL A 436 -12.27 13.19 -10.41
N ASN A 437 -11.10 13.46 -11.00
CA ASN A 437 -10.55 14.83 -11.09
C ASN A 437 -10.98 15.63 -12.33
N VAL A 438 -11.31 14.96 -13.44
CA VAL A 438 -11.61 15.63 -14.73
C VAL A 438 -13.11 15.61 -15.01
N TYR A 439 -13.73 14.44 -14.91
CA TYR A 439 -15.16 14.27 -15.18
C TYR A 439 -16.05 14.64 -13.99
N GLY A 440 -15.49 14.72 -12.77
CA GLY A 440 -16.25 15.12 -11.58
C GLY A 440 -17.43 14.21 -11.28
N LEU A 441 -17.29 12.90 -11.51
CA LEU A 441 -18.39 11.94 -11.29
C LEU A 441 -18.78 11.80 -9.82
N PHE A 442 -17.87 12.15 -8.91
CA PHE A 442 -18.08 12.12 -7.48
C PHE A 442 -18.23 13.56 -6.96
N LYS A 443 -19.26 13.80 -6.16
CA LYS A 443 -19.58 15.14 -5.65
C LYS A 443 -19.12 15.29 -4.21
N SER A 444 -18.32 16.34 -3.96
CA SER A 444 -17.98 16.78 -2.60
C SER A 444 -19.07 17.69 -2.04
N ALA A 445 -19.16 17.77 -0.72
CA ALA A 445 -20.01 18.74 -0.04
C ALA A 445 -19.42 19.15 1.32
N ASP A 446 -19.86 20.30 1.83
CA ASP A 446 -19.59 20.67 3.21
C ASP A 446 -20.52 19.90 4.15
N TYR A 447 -19.93 19.23 5.14
CA TYR A 447 -20.60 18.29 6.03
C TYR A 447 -21.76 18.93 6.80
N CYS A 448 -21.57 20.16 7.29
CA CYS A 448 -22.58 20.87 8.09
C CYS A 448 -23.65 21.60 7.26
N SER A 449 -23.39 21.87 5.97
CA SER A 449 -24.35 22.52 5.07
C SER A 449 -25.18 21.51 4.25
N LEU A 450 -24.95 20.22 4.48
CA LEU A 450 -25.47 19.11 3.68
C LEU A 450 -26.95 18.86 4.00
N GLN A 451 -27.84 19.26 3.08
CA GLN A 451 -29.26 18.93 3.14
C GLN A 451 -29.56 17.77 2.19
N CYS A 452 -29.59 16.56 2.72
CA CYS A 452 -30.02 15.39 1.97
C CYS A 452 -31.55 15.24 2.04
N PRO A 453 -32.22 14.97 0.91
CA PRO A 453 -33.64 14.66 0.92
C PRO A 453 -33.88 13.41 1.79
N ALA A 454 -34.93 13.47 2.60
CA ALA A 454 -35.31 12.41 3.55
C ALA A 454 -35.74 11.11 2.87
#